data_AF-A0A9D2AWW1-F1
#
_entry.id   AF-A0A9D2AWW1-F1
#
_cell.length_a   1.000
_cell.length_b   1.000
_cell.length_c   1.000
_cell.angle_alpha   90.00
_cell.angle_beta   90.00
_cell.angle_gamma   90.00
#
_symmetry.space_group_name_H-M   'P 1'
#
loop_
_entity.id
_entity.type
_entity.pdbx_description
1 polymer ?
#
loop_
_entity_poly.entity_id
_entity_poly.type
_entity_poly.pdbx_seq_one_letter_code
_entity_poly.pdbx_strand_id
1 'polypeptide(L)'
;TNPAHLAPLYTLLFSLPGIPSIYYGSEWGIQGKRTPYSDHVLRPAVTAGEAREKANELTALIRRLIRIHRENPEFHFGRYQELSLTNRQFAFARLGEESMAVTAVNCDDAPCSFSLALPAGGSRAVSLLAGTKADLADGVLTFTLEANSGEIFRVWDGPDEAGAGDTAPESGASTAGRPADGADADEAAAGAEPIKYTMGE
;
A
#
# COMPACT_ATOMS: atom_id res chain seq x y z
N THR A 1 -9.59 18.54 -2.90
CA THR A 1 -9.50 17.06 -2.91
C THR A 1 -10.03 16.56 -1.59
N ASN A 2 -10.90 15.54 -1.57
CA ASN A 2 -11.46 14.99 -0.33
C ASN A 2 -10.44 14.03 0.32
N PRO A 3 -9.92 14.31 1.54
CA PRO A 3 -8.95 13.44 2.22
C PRO A 3 -9.49 12.03 2.51
N ALA A 4 -10.82 11.87 2.63
CA ALA A 4 -11.43 10.57 2.85
C ALA A 4 -11.11 9.58 1.71
N HIS A 5 -10.87 10.07 0.49
CA HIS A 5 -10.54 9.21 -0.66
C HIS A 5 -9.14 8.57 -0.55
N LEU A 6 -8.31 8.97 0.43
CA LEU A 6 -7.00 8.38 0.62
C LEU A 6 -7.09 6.91 1.05
N ALA A 7 -8.07 6.55 1.88
CA ALA A 7 -8.24 5.16 2.32
C ALA A 7 -8.46 4.20 1.13
N PRO A 8 -9.49 4.37 0.28
CA PRO A 8 -9.68 3.51 -0.89
C PRO A 8 -8.52 3.61 -1.88
N LEU A 9 -7.90 4.78 -2.05
CA LEU A 9 -6.72 4.94 -2.93
C LEU A 9 -5.55 4.06 -2.49
N TYR A 10 -5.18 4.07 -1.20
CA TYR A 10 -4.08 3.24 -0.72
C TYR A 10 -4.46 1.76 -0.69
N THR A 11 -5.72 1.41 -0.39
CA THR A 11 -6.19 0.03 -0.52
C THR A 11 -5.98 -0.47 -1.95
N LEU A 12 -6.31 0.32 -2.99
CA LEU A 12 -6.01 -0.03 -4.38
C LEU A 12 -4.51 -0.13 -4.67
N LEU A 13 -3.72 0.86 -4.23
CA LEU A 13 -2.27 0.88 -4.48
C LEU A 13 -1.58 -0.39 -3.99
N PHE A 14 -1.99 -0.92 -2.83
CA PHE A 14 -1.38 -2.10 -2.22
C PHE A 14 -1.98 -3.44 -2.68
N SER A 15 -3.06 -3.44 -3.46
CA SER A 15 -3.73 -4.68 -3.88
C SER A 15 -3.71 -4.93 -5.39
N LEU A 16 -3.55 -3.87 -6.19
CA LEU A 16 -3.39 -3.99 -7.64
C LEU A 16 -2.06 -4.66 -8.01
N PRO A 17 -1.96 -5.28 -9.21
CA PRO A 17 -0.70 -5.82 -9.71
C PRO A 17 0.39 -4.76 -9.82
N GLY A 18 1.57 -5.05 -9.28
CA GLY A 18 2.74 -4.17 -9.35
C GLY A 18 3.43 -4.00 -8.00
N ILE A 19 4.50 -3.20 -7.99
CA ILE A 19 5.23 -2.84 -6.78
C ILE A 19 4.65 -1.51 -6.24
N PRO A 20 3.98 -1.51 -5.08
CA PRO A 20 3.42 -0.28 -4.51
C PRO A 20 4.55 0.71 -4.20
N SER A 21 4.40 1.94 -4.68
CA SER A 21 5.40 3.00 -4.53
C SER A 21 4.75 4.24 -3.94
N ILE A 22 5.33 4.78 -2.87
CA ILE A 22 4.82 5.94 -2.12
C ILE A 22 5.78 7.10 -2.30
N TYR A 23 5.24 8.29 -2.56
CA TYR A 23 6.02 9.52 -2.55
C TYR A 23 6.15 10.04 -1.13
N TYR A 24 7.36 10.39 -0.70
CA TYR A 24 7.59 10.84 0.68
C TYR A 24 6.63 11.99 1.05
N GLY A 25 6.06 11.92 2.24
CA GLY A 25 5.05 12.86 2.70
C GLY A 25 3.60 12.42 2.45
N SER A 26 3.34 11.61 1.41
CA SER A 26 1.97 11.22 1.09
C SER A 26 1.38 10.25 2.13
N GLU A 27 2.22 9.52 2.86
CA GLU A 27 1.84 8.63 3.96
C GLU A 27 1.28 9.35 5.19
N TRP A 28 1.56 10.65 5.29
CA TRP A 28 0.98 11.54 6.31
C TRP A 28 -0.12 12.44 5.73
N GLY A 29 -0.41 12.35 4.44
CA GLY A 29 -1.37 13.21 3.75
C GLY A 29 -0.88 14.63 3.53
N ILE A 30 0.44 14.85 3.44
CA ILE A 30 1.00 16.18 3.15
C ILE A 30 0.50 16.65 1.78
N GLN A 31 -0.12 17.83 1.76
CA GLN A 31 -0.62 18.42 0.52
C GLN A 31 0.52 19.05 -0.28
N GLY A 32 0.68 18.61 -1.52
CA GLY A 32 1.52 19.28 -2.50
C GLY A 32 0.75 20.39 -3.20
N LYS A 33 1.27 21.62 -3.18
CA LYS A 33 0.76 22.73 -4.01
C LYS A 33 1.83 23.15 -5.01
N ARG A 34 1.58 22.90 -6.29
CA ARG A 34 2.43 23.40 -7.37
C ARG A 34 2.27 24.91 -7.49
N THR A 35 3.38 25.64 -7.56
CA THR A 35 3.38 27.07 -7.85
C THR A 35 4.00 27.32 -9.23
N PRO A 36 3.71 28.43 -9.93
CA PRO A 36 4.30 28.70 -11.24
C PRO A 36 5.81 28.93 -11.22
N TYR A 37 6.39 29.20 -10.05
CA TYR A 37 7.76 29.71 -9.91
C TYR A 37 8.66 28.83 -9.05
N SER A 38 8.11 27.82 -8.35
CA SER A 38 8.90 26.95 -7.47
C SER A 38 8.21 25.64 -7.13
N ASP A 39 9.00 24.56 -7.12
CA ASP A 39 8.62 23.23 -6.62
C ASP A 39 8.85 23.08 -5.12
N HIS A 40 9.45 24.06 -4.42
CA HIS A 40 9.78 23.92 -3.00
C HIS A 40 8.53 23.64 -2.14
N VAL A 41 7.40 24.25 -2.47
CA VAL A 41 6.11 24.04 -1.78
C VAL A 41 5.50 22.65 -2.11
N LEU A 42 5.85 22.08 -3.27
CA LEU A 42 5.46 20.74 -3.66
C LEU A 42 6.29 19.66 -2.94
N ARG A 43 7.50 20.02 -2.48
CA ARG A 43 8.52 19.11 -1.96
C ARG A 43 9.02 19.59 -0.58
N PRO A 44 8.13 19.68 0.43
CA PRO A 44 8.54 20.15 1.74
C PRO A 44 9.56 19.19 2.35
N ALA A 45 10.70 19.71 2.81
CA ALA A 45 11.65 18.91 3.56
C ALA A 45 10.99 18.42 4.86
N VAL A 46 11.15 17.14 5.16
CA VAL A 46 10.68 16.52 6.41
C VAL A 46 11.86 15.85 7.08
N THR A 47 12.17 16.26 8.29
CA THR A 47 13.22 15.65 9.11
C THR A 47 12.74 14.35 9.75
N ALA A 48 13.68 13.50 10.20
CA ALA A 48 13.34 12.25 10.87
C ALA A 48 12.55 12.45 12.18
N GLY A 49 12.80 13.54 12.90
CA GLY A 49 12.04 13.90 14.11
C GLY A 49 10.58 14.24 13.78
N GLU A 50 10.38 15.12 12.81
CA GLU A 50 9.04 15.53 12.35
C GLU A 50 8.24 14.35 11.76
N ALA A 51 8.92 13.43 11.07
CA ALA A 51 8.29 12.23 10.52
C ALA A 51 7.61 11.37 11.61
N ARG A 52 8.23 11.26 12.79
CA ARG A 52 7.68 10.48 13.91
C ARG A 52 6.43 11.13 14.49
N GLU A 53 6.42 12.46 14.58
CA GLU A 53 5.29 13.24 15.12
C GLU A 53 4.09 13.27 14.17
N LYS A 54 4.29 13.00 12.88
CA LYS A 54 3.23 13.00 11.85
C LYS A 54 2.43 11.70 11.76
N ALA A 55 2.75 10.67 12.54
CA ALA A 55 2.02 9.41 12.52
C ALA A 55 0.52 9.62 12.81
N ASN A 56 -0.32 9.13 11.91
CA ASN A 56 -1.77 9.30 11.98
C ASN A 56 -2.51 8.03 11.51
N GLU A 57 -3.84 8.10 11.42
CA GLU A 57 -4.68 6.97 10.99
C GLU A 57 -4.33 6.48 9.58
N LEU A 58 -3.99 7.39 8.66
CA LEU A 58 -3.55 7.05 7.32
C LEU A 58 -2.24 6.26 7.34
N THR A 59 -1.25 6.70 8.13
CA THR A 59 -0.01 5.96 8.30
C THR A 59 -0.26 4.58 8.93
N ALA A 60 -1.19 4.48 9.88
CA ALA A 60 -1.59 3.21 10.48
C ALA A 60 -2.30 2.27 9.49
N LEU A 61 -3.12 2.82 8.58
CA LEU A 61 -3.73 2.07 7.48
C LEU A 61 -2.65 1.58 6.50
N ILE A 62 -1.75 2.45 6.04
CA ILE A 62 -0.67 2.10 5.12
C ILE A 62 0.22 0.99 5.70
N ARG A 63 0.56 1.05 7.00
CA ARG A 63 1.30 -0.03 7.66
C ARG A 63 0.57 -1.37 7.62
N ARG A 64 -0.74 -1.37 7.86
CA ARG A 64 -1.58 -2.58 7.76
C ARG A 64 -1.60 -3.11 6.32
N LEU A 65 -1.78 -2.23 5.34
CA LEU A 65 -1.77 -2.60 3.92
C LEU A 65 -0.40 -3.16 3.45
N ILE A 66 0.72 -2.58 3.91
CA ILE A 66 2.07 -3.11 3.65
C ILE A 66 2.20 -4.53 4.20
N ARG A 67 1.72 -4.76 5.43
CA ARG A 67 1.75 -6.08 6.05
C ARG A 67 0.92 -7.09 5.24
N ILE A 68 -0.32 -6.72 4.91
CA ILE A 68 -1.22 -7.54 4.09
C ILE A 68 -0.57 -7.88 2.74
N HIS A 69 -0.05 -6.88 2.03
CA HIS A 69 0.62 -7.10 0.74
C HIS A 69 1.77 -8.11 0.85
N ARG A 70 2.62 -7.95 1.86
CA ARG A 70 3.80 -8.80 2.07
C ARG A 70 3.46 -10.23 2.47
N GLU A 71 2.44 -10.42 3.29
CA GLU A 71 2.08 -11.71 3.89
C GLU A 71 1.18 -12.56 3.00
N ASN A 72 0.58 -11.99 1.94
CA ASN A 72 -0.38 -12.69 1.08
C ASN A 72 0.18 -12.84 -0.35
N PRO A 73 0.55 -14.07 -0.78
CA PRO A 73 1.22 -14.31 -2.06
C PRO A 73 0.37 -13.94 -3.30
N GLU A 74 -0.94 -13.85 -3.15
CA GLU A 74 -1.89 -13.41 -4.18
C GLU A 74 -1.54 -12.03 -4.72
N PHE A 75 -0.99 -11.14 -3.90
CA PHE A 75 -0.63 -9.80 -4.35
C PHE A 75 0.64 -9.75 -5.19
N HIS A 76 1.53 -10.74 -5.06
CA HIS A 76 2.79 -10.80 -5.79
C HIS A 76 2.65 -11.49 -7.14
N PHE A 77 2.04 -12.68 -7.16
CA PHE A 77 1.97 -13.54 -8.35
C PHE A 77 0.55 -13.86 -8.79
N GLY A 78 -0.46 -13.51 -7.98
CA GLY A 78 -1.83 -13.90 -8.25
C GLY A 78 -2.39 -13.21 -9.50
N ARG A 79 -3.11 -14.00 -10.31
CA ARG A 79 -3.78 -13.52 -11.52
C ARG A 79 -4.86 -12.51 -11.15
N TYR A 80 -4.86 -11.37 -11.82
CA TYR A 80 -5.91 -10.37 -11.64
C TYR A 80 -7.23 -10.78 -12.32
N GLN A 81 -8.35 -10.50 -11.66
CA GLN A 81 -9.69 -10.64 -12.24
C GLN A 81 -10.65 -9.60 -11.68
N GLU A 82 -11.25 -8.78 -12.55
CA GLU A 82 -12.32 -7.87 -12.16
C GLU A 82 -13.58 -8.64 -11.74
N LEU A 83 -14.24 -8.17 -10.67
CA LEU A 83 -15.50 -8.75 -10.17
C LEU A 83 -16.68 -7.78 -10.32
N SER A 84 -16.45 -6.50 -10.09
CA SER A 84 -17.48 -5.46 -10.20
C SER A 84 -16.84 -4.11 -10.47
N LEU A 85 -17.40 -3.35 -11.40
CA LEU A 85 -16.99 -2.00 -11.72
C LEU A 85 -18.22 -1.12 -11.94
N THR A 86 -18.33 -0.07 -11.15
CA THR A 86 -19.31 1.00 -11.31
C THR A 86 -18.60 2.35 -11.33
N ASN A 87 -19.37 3.45 -11.37
CA ASN A 87 -18.79 4.79 -11.30
C ASN A 87 -18.14 5.11 -9.95
N ARG A 88 -18.58 4.48 -8.85
CA ARG A 88 -18.15 4.80 -7.48
C ARG A 88 -17.75 3.59 -6.63
N GLN A 89 -17.95 2.38 -7.13
CA GLN A 89 -17.57 1.15 -6.45
C GLN A 89 -16.73 0.30 -7.40
N PHE A 90 -15.76 -0.39 -6.83
CA PHE A 90 -14.88 -1.26 -7.60
C PHE A 90 -14.45 -2.45 -6.76
N ALA A 91 -14.47 -3.64 -7.35
CA ALA A 91 -14.01 -4.86 -6.72
C ALA A 91 -13.31 -5.79 -7.72
N PHE A 92 -12.24 -6.42 -7.26
CA PHE A 92 -11.46 -7.37 -8.05
C PHE A 92 -10.86 -8.46 -7.15
N ALA A 93 -10.46 -9.56 -7.76
CA ALA A 93 -9.73 -10.64 -7.14
C ALA A 93 -8.29 -10.72 -7.64
N ARG A 94 -7.39 -11.13 -6.76
CA ARG A 94 -6.06 -11.67 -7.07
C ARG A 94 -6.10 -13.15 -6.74
N LEU A 95 -6.02 -14.00 -7.76
CA LEU A 95 -6.09 -15.45 -7.64
C LEU A 95 -4.70 -16.04 -7.49
N GLY A 96 -4.37 -16.51 -6.29
CA GLY A 96 -3.20 -17.36 -6.04
C GLY A 96 -3.47 -18.83 -6.36
N GLU A 97 -2.54 -19.69 -6.01
CA GLU A 97 -2.65 -21.14 -6.23
C GLU A 97 -3.59 -21.81 -5.23
N GLU A 98 -3.51 -21.43 -3.95
CA GLU A 98 -4.26 -22.07 -2.84
C GLU A 98 -5.36 -21.16 -2.26
N SER A 99 -5.30 -19.86 -2.55
CA SER A 99 -6.22 -18.86 -2.01
C SER A 99 -6.38 -17.70 -2.98
N MET A 100 -7.40 -16.87 -2.74
CA MET A 100 -7.60 -15.62 -3.45
C MET A 100 -7.73 -14.45 -2.48
N ALA A 101 -7.25 -13.29 -2.90
CA ALA A 101 -7.51 -12.04 -2.22
C ALA A 101 -8.55 -11.22 -3.00
N VAL A 102 -9.66 -10.86 -2.36
CA VAL A 102 -10.72 -10.02 -2.93
C VAL A 102 -10.59 -8.62 -2.35
N THR A 103 -10.34 -7.63 -3.19
CA THR A 103 -10.32 -6.23 -2.79
C THR A 103 -11.58 -5.54 -3.29
N ALA A 104 -12.18 -4.72 -2.43
CA ALA A 104 -13.30 -3.86 -2.79
C ALA A 104 -13.11 -2.46 -2.20
N VAL A 105 -13.53 -1.45 -2.95
CA VAL A 105 -13.49 -0.05 -2.53
C VAL A 105 -14.81 0.66 -2.84
N ASN A 106 -15.19 1.56 -1.94
CA ASN A 106 -16.31 2.48 -2.10
C ASN A 106 -15.79 3.92 -2.09
N CYS A 107 -15.90 4.59 -3.23
CA CYS A 107 -15.55 5.99 -3.43
C CYS A 107 -16.76 6.93 -3.33
N ASP A 108 -17.88 6.44 -2.81
CA ASP A 108 -19.08 7.23 -2.56
C ASP A 108 -19.10 7.81 -1.14
N ASP A 109 -19.92 8.85 -0.96
CA ASP A 109 -20.13 9.52 0.33
C ASP A 109 -21.21 8.83 1.18
N ALA A 110 -21.75 7.71 0.70
CA ALA A 110 -22.70 6.85 1.40
C ALA A 110 -22.18 5.40 1.47
N PRO A 111 -22.56 4.62 2.50
CA PRO A 111 -22.25 3.19 2.55
C PRO A 111 -22.86 2.43 1.37
N CYS A 112 -22.21 1.34 0.96
CA CYS A 112 -22.70 0.47 -0.11
C CYS A 112 -22.56 -1.01 0.25
N SER A 113 -23.46 -1.84 -0.27
CA SER A 113 -23.39 -3.30 -0.11
C SER A 113 -22.87 -3.96 -1.37
N PHE A 114 -22.02 -4.97 -1.19
CA PHE A 114 -21.50 -5.81 -2.25
C PHE A 114 -22.06 -7.23 -2.12
N SER A 115 -22.31 -7.85 -3.26
CA SER A 115 -22.61 -9.27 -3.41
C SER A 115 -21.80 -9.77 -4.60
N LEU A 116 -20.65 -10.37 -4.33
CA LEU A 116 -19.65 -10.72 -5.35
C LEU A 116 -19.64 -12.24 -5.58
N ALA A 117 -19.98 -12.66 -6.79
CA ALA A 117 -19.76 -14.04 -7.21
C ALA A 117 -18.26 -14.26 -7.42
N LEU A 118 -17.68 -15.18 -6.66
CA LEU A 118 -16.24 -15.42 -6.70
C LEU A 118 -15.88 -16.32 -7.91
N PRO A 119 -14.77 -16.02 -8.61
CA PRO A 119 -14.40 -16.68 -9.85
C PRO A 119 -13.77 -18.06 -9.63
N ALA A 120 -13.40 -18.38 -8.40
CA ALA A 120 -12.91 -19.69 -7.99
C ALA A 120 -13.60 -20.08 -6.68
N GLY A 121 -13.51 -21.37 -6.33
CA GLY A 121 -14.06 -21.90 -5.09
C GLY A 121 -13.44 -21.28 -3.85
N GLY A 122 -14.10 -21.52 -2.73
CA GLY A 122 -13.69 -21.05 -1.42
C GLY A 122 -14.81 -21.33 -0.42
N SER A 123 -14.46 -21.87 0.73
CA SER A 123 -15.39 -22.22 1.79
C SER A 123 -15.28 -21.28 3.00
N ARG A 124 -14.23 -20.45 3.04
CA ARG A 124 -13.95 -19.51 4.13
C ARG A 124 -13.51 -18.16 3.59
N ALA A 125 -13.88 -17.11 4.31
CA ALA A 125 -13.44 -15.75 4.04
C ALA A 125 -13.17 -15.02 5.36
N VAL A 126 -12.11 -14.21 5.37
CA VAL A 126 -11.77 -13.31 6.49
C VAL A 126 -11.45 -11.93 5.94
N SER A 127 -11.92 -10.87 6.62
CA SER A 127 -11.44 -9.51 6.39
C SER A 127 -10.01 -9.39 6.93
N LEU A 128 -9.08 -8.98 6.08
CA LEU A 128 -7.68 -8.79 6.45
C LEU A 128 -7.44 -7.45 7.18
N LEU A 129 -8.29 -6.43 6.98
CA LEU A 129 -8.17 -5.17 7.73
C LEU A 129 -8.85 -5.23 9.10
N ALA A 130 -10.01 -5.88 9.19
CA ALA A 130 -10.77 -6.01 10.45
C ALA A 130 -10.39 -7.25 11.25
N GLY A 131 -9.84 -8.29 10.61
CA GLY A 131 -9.50 -9.57 11.25
C GLY A 131 -10.72 -10.42 11.61
N THR A 132 -11.89 -10.12 11.05
CA THR A 132 -13.15 -10.80 11.34
C THR A 132 -13.56 -11.72 10.20
N LYS A 133 -14.25 -12.82 10.52
CA LYS A 133 -14.86 -13.71 9.52
C LYS A 133 -15.83 -12.93 8.63
N ALA A 134 -15.82 -13.21 7.33
CA ALA A 134 -16.71 -12.61 6.36
C ALA A 134 -17.80 -13.59 5.89
N ASP A 135 -18.91 -13.04 5.42
CA ASP A 135 -20.07 -13.82 5.00
C ASP A 135 -19.88 -14.34 3.56
N LEU A 136 -19.60 -15.64 3.46
CA LEU A 136 -19.43 -16.37 2.21
C LEU A 136 -20.41 -17.55 2.18
N ALA A 137 -21.32 -17.54 1.21
CA ALA A 137 -22.28 -18.62 0.99
C ALA A 137 -22.41 -18.89 -0.50
N ASP A 138 -22.40 -20.18 -0.89
CA ASP A 138 -22.56 -20.63 -2.28
C ASP A 138 -21.65 -19.91 -3.29
N GLY A 139 -20.41 -19.61 -2.88
CA GLY A 139 -19.43 -18.89 -3.70
C GLY A 139 -19.69 -17.39 -3.86
N VAL A 140 -20.63 -16.82 -3.09
CA VAL A 140 -20.96 -15.39 -3.08
C VAL A 140 -20.47 -14.76 -1.78
N LEU A 141 -19.57 -13.79 -1.90
CA LEU A 141 -19.06 -12.98 -0.80
C LEU A 141 -19.94 -11.74 -0.63
N THR A 142 -20.52 -11.56 0.56
CA THR A 142 -21.44 -10.44 0.87
C THR A 142 -20.90 -9.61 2.03
N PHE A 143 -20.90 -8.29 1.88
CA PHE A 143 -20.44 -7.35 2.90
C PHE A 143 -20.92 -5.93 2.60
N THR A 144 -20.80 -5.03 3.58
CA THR A 144 -21.06 -3.59 3.44
C THR A 144 -19.76 -2.83 3.66
N LEU A 145 -19.50 -1.84 2.81
CA LEU A 145 -18.43 -0.87 2.99
C LEU A 145 -19.03 0.48 3.38
N GLU A 146 -18.38 1.15 4.33
CA GLU A 146 -18.68 2.52 4.68
C GLU A 146 -18.33 3.48 3.53
N ALA A 147 -18.81 4.72 3.63
CA ALA A 147 -18.42 5.78 2.71
C ALA A 147 -16.89 5.93 2.65
N ASN A 148 -16.34 6.15 1.45
CA ASN A 148 -14.91 6.42 1.26
C ASN A 148 -13.96 5.41 1.95
N SER A 149 -14.26 4.11 1.81
CA SER A 149 -13.54 3.04 2.49
C SER A 149 -13.15 1.92 1.52
N GLY A 150 -12.30 1.00 1.98
CA GLY A 150 -11.91 -0.18 1.24
C GLY A 150 -11.64 -1.35 2.18
N GLU A 151 -11.83 -2.56 1.67
CA GLU A 151 -11.61 -3.80 2.39
C GLU A 151 -10.91 -4.83 1.50
N ILE A 152 -10.16 -5.73 2.15
CA ILE A 152 -9.46 -6.83 1.53
C ILE A 152 -9.86 -8.11 2.27
N PHE A 153 -10.39 -9.08 1.53
CA PHE A 153 -10.72 -10.40 2.06
C PHE A 153 -9.75 -11.43 1.53
N ARG A 154 -9.31 -12.35 2.39
CA ARG A 154 -8.69 -13.61 1.93
C ARG A 154 -9.75 -14.69 1.91
N VAL A 155 -9.79 -15.45 0.83
CA VAL A 155 -10.71 -16.57 0.62
C VAL A 155 -9.92 -17.82 0.26
N TRP A 156 -10.21 -18.94 0.89
CA TRP A 156 -9.49 -20.20 0.70
C TRP A 156 -10.36 -21.42 1.02
N ASP A 157 -9.82 -22.60 0.69
CA ASP A 157 -10.36 -23.90 1.09
C ASP A 157 -9.43 -24.57 2.10
N GLY A 158 -9.98 -25.18 3.15
CA GLY A 158 -9.19 -25.89 4.17
C GLY A 158 -9.74 -25.78 5.60
N PRO A 159 -9.02 -26.25 6.63
CA PRO A 159 -9.35 -26.02 8.04
C PRO A 159 -9.12 -24.55 8.45
N ASP A 160 -9.62 -24.13 9.62
CA ASP A 160 -9.22 -22.84 10.19
C ASP A 160 -7.71 -22.88 10.41
N GLU A 161 -6.97 -21.94 9.82
CA GLU A 161 -5.62 -21.69 10.31
C GLU A 161 -5.78 -21.22 11.77
N ALA A 162 -5.45 -22.11 12.71
CA ALA A 162 -5.25 -21.70 14.09
C ALA A 162 -4.25 -20.56 14.05
N GLY A 163 -4.69 -19.38 14.50
CA GLY A 163 -4.08 -18.10 14.18
C GLY A 163 -2.56 -18.13 14.14
N ALA A 164 -1.99 -17.54 13.09
CA ALA A 164 -0.60 -17.10 13.07
C ALA A 164 -0.40 -16.10 14.23
N GLY A 165 -0.22 -16.66 15.43
CA GLY A 165 0.24 -15.96 16.60
C GLY A 165 1.63 -15.45 16.29
N ASP A 166 1.74 -14.13 16.21
CA ASP A 166 2.89 -13.30 16.55
C ASP A 166 4.21 -14.07 16.81
N THR A 167 4.82 -14.61 15.76
CA THR A 167 6.25 -14.92 15.78
C THR A 167 6.95 -13.80 15.04
N ALA A 168 7.30 -12.76 15.80
CA ALA A 168 8.30 -11.80 15.38
C ALA A 168 9.57 -12.55 14.92
N PRO A 169 10.17 -12.21 13.77
CA PRO A 169 11.49 -12.74 13.46
C PRO A 169 12.48 -12.15 14.48
N GLU A 170 13.13 -13.03 15.23
CA GLU A 170 14.25 -12.68 16.08
C GLU A 170 15.30 -11.92 15.27
N SER A 171 15.74 -10.78 15.80
CA SER A 171 16.80 -9.96 15.25
C SER A 171 18.14 -10.71 15.34
N GLY A 172 18.49 -11.45 14.30
CA GLY A 172 19.85 -11.92 14.05
C GLY A 172 20.71 -10.77 13.53
N ALA A 173 21.36 -10.04 14.44
CA ALA A 173 22.44 -9.13 14.08
C ALA A 173 23.62 -9.93 13.51
N SER A 174 23.86 -9.82 12.20
CA SER A 174 25.13 -10.21 11.58
C SER A 174 26.02 -8.98 11.49
N THR A 175 26.96 -8.86 12.42
CA THR A 175 28.07 -7.92 12.36
C THR A 175 29.11 -8.42 11.36
N ALA A 176 29.14 -7.84 10.16
CA ALA A 176 30.33 -7.82 9.33
C ALA A 176 30.85 -6.38 9.28
N GLY A 177 31.87 -6.11 10.08
CA GLY A 177 32.51 -4.80 10.18
C GLY A 177 33.16 -4.39 8.86
N ARG A 178 32.97 -3.12 8.48
CA ARG A 178 33.82 -2.41 7.54
C ARG A 178 34.66 -1.43 8.37
N PRO A 179 35.99 -1.36 8.17
CA PRO A 179 36.82 -0.46 8.96
C PRO A 179 36.52 1.00 8.58
N ALA A 180 36.59 1.86 9.58
CA ALA A 180 36.51 3.30 9.45
C ALA A 180 37.84 3.86 8.95
N ASP A 181 37.83 4.60 7.85
CA ASP A 181 38.86 5.58 7.54
C ASP A 181 38.20 6.96 7.64
N GLY A 182 38.63 7.73 8.63
CA GLY A 182 38.32 9.13 8.77
C GLY A 182 39.24 9.98 7.90
N ALA A 183 38.68 11.02 7.30
CA ALA A 183 39.38 12.24 6.98
C ALA A 183 38.35 13.36 6.78
N ASP A 184 38.43 14.36 7.65
CA ASP A 184 37.83 15.68 7.46
C ASP A 184 38.20 16.25 6.08
N ALA A 185 37.23 16.90 5.43
CA ALA A 185 37.48 17.84 4.34
C ALA A 185 36.31 18.82 4.26
N ASP A 186 36.30 19.77 5.18
CA ASP A 186 35.85 21.12 4.82
C ASP A 186 37.04 21.84 4.15
N GLU A 187 36.71 22.77 3.26
CA GLU A 187 37.62 23.72 2.59
C GLU A 187 38.30 23.30 1.25
N ALA A 188 37.85 23.97 0.18
CA ALA A 188 38.56 24.37 -1.06
C ALA A 188 37.93 23.87 -2.37
N ALA A 189 36.97 24.63 -2.91
CA ALA A 189 36.59 24.61 -4.32
C ALA A 189 36.85 25.99 -4.95
N ALA A 190 38.11 26.28 -5.26
CA ALA A 190 38.50 27.37 -6.15
C ALA A 190 39.46 26.80 -7.21
N GLY A 191 39.00 26.74 -8.46
CA GLY A 191 39.83 26.45 -9.63
C GLY A 191 39.42 25.18 -10.40
N ALA A 192 38.38 25.29 -11.23
CA ALA A 192 38.23 24.39 -12.39
C ALA A 192 37.76 25.23 -13.58
N GLU A 193 38.56 25.26 -14.65
CA GLU A 193 38.25 25.97 -15.90
C GLU A 193 37.07 25.30 -16.65
N PRO A 194 36.30 26.06 -17.45
CA PRO A 194 35.13 25.53 -18.13
C PRO A 194 35.50 24.67 -19.36
N ILE A 195 34.83 23.54 -19.49
CA ILE A 195 34.94 22.60 -20.61
C ILE A 195 34.35 23.23 -21.88
N LYS A 196 35.15 23.31 -22.96
CA LYS A 196 34.71 23.79 -24.28
C LYS A 196 33.95 22.68 -25.02
N TYR A 197 32.73 22.96 -25.47
CA TYR A 197 32.02 22.16 -26.45
C TYR A 197 32.28 22.71 -27.86
N THR A 198 32.84 21.88 -28.75
CA THR A 198 32.88 22.12 -30.20
C THR A 198 31.57 21.65 -30.82
N MET A 199 30.83 22.57 -31.46
CA MET A 199 29.77 22.25 -32.42
C MET A 199 30.42 22.00 -33.78
N GLY A 200 30.20 20.81 -34.36
CA GLY A 200 30.54 20.51 -35.75
C GLY A 200 29.47 21.09 -36.68
N GLU A 201 29.93 21.69 -37.78
CA GLU A 201 29.12 22.20 -38.90
C GLU A 201 28.43 21.08 -39.69
#